data_AF-A0A0D2CTW9-F1
#
_entry.id   AF-A0A0D2CTW9-F1
#
_cell.length_a   1.000
_cell.length_b   1.000
_cell.length_c   1.000
_cell.angle_alpha   90.00
_cell.angle_beta   90.00
_cell.angle_gamma   90.00
#
_symmetry.space_group_name_H-M   'P 1'
#
loop_
_entity.id
_entity.type
_entity.pdbx_description
1 polymer ?
#
loop_
_entity_poly.entity_id
_entity_poly.type
_entity_poly.pdbx_seq_one_letter_code
_entity_poly.pdbx_strand_id
1 'polypeptide(L)'
;MPAKTKSLNTQLRKKGLEMVQESVDPEFGPVYTISSTKPGITNSDLAYRLYYWGETAKWSASRRKAIEKATNRINRIKAQEAASKTDSSESASE
;
A
#
# COMPACT_ATOMS: atom_id res chain seq x y z
N MET A 1 3.97 -0.81 26.57
CA MET A 1 3.42 -1.96 25.81
C MET A 1 2.18 -1.50 25.03
N PRO A 2 2.22 -1.32 23.70
CA PRO A 2 1.09 -0.75 22.97
C PRO A 2 0.01 -1.82 22.70
N ALA A 3 -1.14 -1.66 23.36
CA ALA A 3 -2.27 -2.60 23.37
C ALA A 3 -3.30 -2.40 22.24
N LYS A 4 -2.93 -1.90 21.05
CA LYS A 4 -3.93 -1.43 20.05
C LYS A 4 -4.07 -2.23 18.74
N THR A 5 -3.20 -3.19 18.48
CA THR A 5 -3.24 -3.99 17.23
C THR A 5 -4.13 -5.22 17.29
N LYS A 6 -4.68 -5.56 18.47
CA LYS A 6 -5.79 -6.51 18.62
C LYS A 6 -7.11 -5.71 18.48
N SER A 7 -7.73 -5.58 17.32
CA SER A 7 -7.48 -6.23 16.04
C SER A 7 -8.30 -5.44 15.02
N LEU A 8 -7.64 -4.57 14.25
CA LEU A 8 -8.24 -3.90 13.09
C LEU A 8 -8.98 -4.94 12.22
N ASN A 9 -8.37 -6.12 12.06
CA ASN A 9 -8.97 -7.28 11.38
C ASN A 9 -10.29 -7.73 12.05
N THR A 10 -10.38 -7.79 13.37
CA THR A 10 -11.62 -8.12 14.10
C THR A 10 -12.68 -7.04 13.95
N GLN A 11 -12.30 -5.77 13.91
CA GLN A 11 -13.24 -4.67 13.66
C GLN A 11 -13.77 -4.72 12.22
N LEU A 12 -12.91 -5.00 11.24
CA LEU A 12 -13.28 -5.20 9.84
C LEU A 12 -14.21 -6.42 9.68
N ARG A 13 -13.86 -7.56 10.31
CA ARG A 13 -14.68 -8.79 10.27
C ARG A 13 -16.09 -8.57 10.81
N LYS A 14 -16.23 -7.84 11.93
CA LYS A 14 -17.55 -7.46 12.48
C LYS A 14 -18.42 -6.68 11.49
N LYS A 15 -17.81 -6.07 10.48
CA LYS A 15 -18.50 -5.28 9.45
C LYS A 15 -18.60 -5.99 8.10
N GLY A 16 -18.14 -7.25 8.03
CA GLY A 16 -18.10 -8.06 6.82
C GLY A 16 -16.97 -7.68 5.88
N LEU A 17 -15.85 -7.19 6.41
CA LEU A 17 -14.62 -6.90 5.66
C LEU A 17 -13.46 -7.74 6.22
N GLU A 18 -12.48 -7.99 5.37
CA GLU A 18 -11.30 -8.78 5.68
C GLU A 18 -10.05 -8.07 5.18
N MET A 19 -8.97 -8.11 5.97
CA MET A 19 -7.64 -7.74 5.49
C MET A 19 -6.93 -8.98 4.99
N VAL A 20 -6.60 -8.99 3.70
CA VAL A 20 -5.80 -9.99 3.02
C VAL A 20 -4.41 -9.43 2.82
N GLN A 21 -3.38 -10.12 3.28
CA GLN A 21 -2.01 -9.72 2.98
C GLN A 21 -1.67 -10.09 1.55
N GLU A 22 -1.16 -9.15 0.77
CA GLU A 22 -0.72 -9.42 -0.59
C GLU A 22 0.71 -9.96 -0.60
N SER A 23 0.97 -10.92 -1.49
CA SER A 23 2.34 -11.39 -1.77
C SER A 23 3.00 -10.41 -2.75
N VAL A 24 3.46 -9.28 -2.25
CA VAL A 24 4.24 -8.30 -3.00
C VAL A 24 5.69 -8.26 -2.55
N ASP A 25 6.52 -7.65 -3.39
CA ASP A 25 7.95 -7.51 -3.19
C ASP A 25 8.26 -6.96 -1.79
N PRO A 26 9.07 -7.69 -0.98
CA PRO A 26 9.33 -7.33 0.42
C PRO A 26 9.91 -5.91 0.61
N GLU A 27 10.47 -5.28 -0.44
CA GLU A 27 10.93 -3.90 -0.39
C GLU A 27 9.84 -2.87 -0.06
N PHE A 28 8.56 -3.18 -0.34
CA PHE A 28 7.43 -2.30 -0.02
C PHE A 28 6.90 -2.50 1.41
N GLY A 29 7.46 -3.46 2.14
CA GLY A 29 6.92 -3.91 3.42
C GLY A 29 5.58 -4.63 3.26
N PRO A 30 4.89 -4.93 4.38
CA PRO A 30 3.64 -5.68 4.33
C PRO A 30 2.51 -4.83 3.75
N VAL A 31 2.03 -5.20 2.57
CA VAL A 31 0.86 -4.61 1.91
C VAL A 31 -0.36 -5.47 2.19
N TYR A 32 -1.48 -4.81 2.47
CA TYR A 32 -2.76 -5.45 2.76
C TYR A 32 -3.86 -4.86 1.88
N THR A 33 -4.69 -5.73 1.34
CA THR A 33 -5.90 -5.38 0.61
C THR A 33 -7.12 -5.69 1.47
N ILE A 34 -8.14 -4.84 1.38
CA ILE A 34 -9.40 -5.04 2.10
C ILE A 34 -10.42 -5.65 1.15
N SER A 35 -10.89 -6.85 1.46
CA SER A 35 -11.93 -7.55 0.72
C SER A 35 -13.26 -7.53 1.48
N SER A 36 -14.37 -7.64 0.75
CA SER A 36 -15.68 -7.86 1.35
C SER A 36 -15.93 -9.35 1.53
N THR A 37 -16.41 -9.75 2.70
CA THR A 37 -16.88 -11.13 2.94
C THR A 37 -18.35 -11.31 2.58
N LYS A 38 -19.05 -10.23 2.16
CA LYS A 38 -20.45 -10.27 1.74
C LYS A 38 -20.57 -10.08 0.21
N PRO A 39 -21.40 -10.88 -0.47
CA PRO A 39 -21.65 -10.70 -1.89
C PRO A 39 -22.39 -9.37 -2.16
N GLY A 40 -22.12 -8.75 -3.30
CA GLY A 40 -22.79 -7.53 -3.74
C GLY A 40 -22.24 -6.21 -3.19
N ILE A 41 -21.13 -6.23 -2.45
CA ILE A 41 -20.42 -5.00 -2.03
C ILE A 41 -19.43 -4.60 -3.12
N THR A 42 -19.63 -3.41 -3.70
CA THR A 42 -18.71 -2.86 -4.69
C THR A 42 -17.51 -2.18 -4.03
N ASN A 43 -16.43 -1.95 -4.79
CA ASN A 43 -15.29 -1.15 -4.31
C ASN A 43 -15.70 0.27 -3.89
N SER A 44 -16.69 0.85 -4.56
CA SER A 44 -17.26 2.16 -4.23
C SER A 44 -17.94 2.15 -2.87
N ASP A 45 -18.74 1.12 -2.57
CA ASP A 45 -19.37 0.94 -1.25
C ASP A 45 -18.34 0.75 -0.14
N LEU A 46 -17.28 0.00 -0.43
CA LEU A 46 -16.19 -0.27 0.49
C LEU A 46 -15.43 1.01 0.84
N ALA A 47 -15.14 1.84 -0.17
CA ALA A 47 -14.54 3.16 0.03
C ALA A 47 -15.45 4.11 0.82
N TYR A 48 -16.76 4.12 0.53
CA TYR A 48 -17.76 4.90 1.28
C TYR A 48 -17.79 4.50 2.75
N ARG A 49 -17.82 3.19 3.05
CA ARG A 49 -17.86 2.67 4.43
C ARG A 49 -16.59 3.01 5.21
N LEU A 50 -15.42 2.88 4.60
CA LEU A 50 -14.14 3.26 5.21
C LEU A 50 -14.05 4.77 5.46
N TYR A 51 -14.61 5.59 4.56
CA TYR A 51 -14.69 7.04 4.72
C TYR A 51 -15.54 7.44 5.94
N TYR A 52 -16.74 6.86 6.08
CA TYR A 52 -17.63 7.16 7.21
C TYR A 52 -17.20 6.51 8.55
N TRP A 53 -16.31 5.53 8.53
CA TRP A 53 -15.77 4.92 9.76
C TRP A 53 -14.62 5.71 10.43
N GLY A 54 -14.33 6.93 9.97
CA GLY A 54 -13.32 7.78 10.61
C GLY A 54 -11.87 7.36 10.30
N GLU A 55 -11.67 6.41 9.38
CA GLU A 55 -10.35 6.05 8.84
C GLU A 55 -9.93 7.01 7.70
N THR A 56 -10.49 8.23 7.70
CA THR A 56 -10.33 9.27 6.68
C THR A 56 -8.86 9.63 6.45
N ALA A 57 -8.06 9.69 7.51
CA ALA A 57 -6.65 10.05 7.40
C ALA A 57 -5.86 9.04 6.54
N LYS A 58 -6.14 7.72 6.66
CA LYS A 58 -5.40 6.67 5.94
C LYS A 58 -5.83 6.53 4.49
N TRP A 59 -7.11 6.76 4.19
CA TRP A 59 -7.70 6.48 2.88
C TRP A 59 -8.13 7.72 2.08
N SER A 60 -7.90 8.93 2.62
CA SER A 60 -8.18 10.20 1.93
C SER A 60 -7.50 10.28 0.56
N ALA A 61 -8.17 10.94 -0.38
CA ALA A 61 -7.62 11.22 -1.71
C ALA A 61 -6.24 11.92 -1.62
N SER A 62 -6.10 12.85 -0.67
CA SER A 62 -4.84 13.56 -0.42
C SER A 62 -3.71 12.63 0.00
N ARG A 63 -3.96 11.65 0.89
CA ARG A 63 -2.94 10.68 1.30
C ARG A 63 -2.59 9.71 0.18
N ARG A 64 -3.57 9.26 -0.62
CA ARG A 64 -3.30 8.41 -1.79
C ARG A 64 -2.41 9.13 -2.81
N LYS A 65 -2.69 10.40 -3.10
CA LYS A 65 -1.88 11.24 -3.99
C LYS A 65 -0.47 11.48 -3.45
N ALA A 66 -0.33 11.63 -2.12
CA ALA A 66 0.97 11.76 -1.48
C ALA A 66 1.80 10.46 -1.56
N ILE A 67 1.17 9.30 -1.37
CA ILE A 67 1.80 7.99 -1.53
C ILE A 67 2.24 7.79 -2.99
N GLU A 68 1.36 8.02 -3.96
CA GLU A 68 1.66 7.89 -5.39
C GLU A 68 2.85 8.76 -5.81
N LYS A 69 2.90 10.02 -5.34
CA LYS A 69 4.03 10.92 -5.60
C LYS A 69 5.33 10.41 -4.99
N ALA A 70 5.28 9.84 -3.78
CA ALA A 70 6.44 9.26 -3.12
C ALA A 70 6.95 8.02 -3.88
N THR A 71 6.05 7.13 -4.29
CA THR A 71 6.39 5.92 -5.07
C THR A 71 7.03 6.29 -6.40
N ASN A 72 6.47 7.24 -7.14
CA ASN A 72 7.05 7.72 -8.40
C ASN A 72 8.44 8.33 -8.22
N ARG A 73 8.66 9.04 -7.10
CA ARG A 73 9.98 9.59 -6.77
C ARG A 73 11.00 8.48 -6.48
N ILE A 74 10.63 7.48 -5.71
CA ILE A 74 11.51 6.34 -5.39
C ILE A 74 11.86 5.55 -6.66
N ASN A 75 10.88 5.26 -7.50
CA ASN A 75 11.11 4.55 -8.77
C ASN A 75 12.04 5.33 -9.70
N ARG A 76 11.91 6.67 -9.73
CA ARG A 76 12.81 7.52 -10.51
C ARG A 76 14.25 7.50 -9.99
N ILE A 77 14.42 7.53 -8.67
CA ILE A 77 15.76 7.43 -8.05
C ILE A 77 16.37 6.06 -8.34
N LYS A 78 15.63 4.96 -8.15
CA LYS A 78 16.10 3.60 -8.48
C LYS A 78 16.46 3.46 -9.97
N ALA A 79 15.68 4.05 -10.88
CA ALA A 79 15.98 4.03 -12.31
C ALA A 79 17.26 4.82 -12.64
N GLN A 80 17.51 5.94 -11.97
CA GLN A 80 18.77 6.71 -12.13
C GLN A 80 19.97 5.96 -11.54
N GLU A 81 19.82 5.34 -10.37
CA GLU A 81 20.87 4.51 -9.76
C GLU A 81 21.20 3.29 -10.64
N ALA A 82 20.18 2.64 -11.21
CA ALA A 82 20.37 1.55 -12.16
C ALA A 82 21.10 2.01 -13.44
N ALA A 83 20.73 3.17 -14.00
CA ALA A 83 21.41 3.73 -15.17
C ALA A 83 22.88 4.11 -14.88
N SER A 84 23.17 4.65 -13.70
CA SER A 84 24.54 5.02 -13.31
C SER A 84 25.46 3.82 -13.02
N LYS A 85 24.90 2.65 -12.71
CA LYS A 85 25.68 1.41 -12.52
C LYS A 85 26.10 0.77 -13.85
N THR A 86 25.33 0.96 -14.92
CA THR A 86 25.66 0.37 -16.23
C THR A 86 26.80 1.11 -16.95
N ASP A 87 26.99 2.41 -16.67
CA ASP A 87 28.09 3.20 -17.26
C ASP A 87 29.46 2.96 -16.59
N SER A 88 29.52 2.22 -15.47
CA SER A 88 30.78 1.96 -14.74
C SER A 88 31.41 0.60 -15.05
N SER A 89 30.87 -0.21 -15.97
CA SER A 89 31.41 -1.54 -16.31
C SER A 89 32.03 -1.65 -17.70
N GLU A 90 32.21 -0.55 -18.44
CA GLU A 90 32.83 -0.59 -19.78
C GLU A 90 33.98 0.42 -19.91
N SER A 91 34.96 0.32 -19.01
CA SER A 91 36.30 0.89 -19.18
C SER A 91 37.30 0.19 -18.25
N ALA A 92 37.49 -1.11 -18.43
CA ALA A 92 38.66 -1.83 -17.90
C ALA A 92 38.80 -3.18 -18.61
N SER A 93 39.36 -3.20 -19.81
CA SER A 93 40.13 -4.33 -20.37
C SER A 93 40.96 -3.80 -21.53
N GLU A 94 42.28 -3.78 -21.33
CA GLU A 94 43.34 -3.53 -22.32
C GLU A 94 43.30 -4.51 -23.50
#